data_AF-A0A257ZVZ6-F1
#
_entry.id   AF-A0A257ZVZ6-F1
#
_cell.length_a   1.000
_cell.length_b   1.000
_cell.length_c   1.000
_cell.angle_alpha   90.00
_cell.angle_beta   90.00
_cell.angle_gamma   90.00
#
_symmetry.space_group_name_H-M   'P 1'
#
loop_
_entity.id
_entity.type
_entity.pdbx_description
1 polymer ?
#
loop_
_entity_poly.entity_id
_entity_poly.type
_entity_poly.pdbx_seq_one_letter_code
_entity_poly.pdbx_strand_id
1 'polypeptide(L)'
;MTTPAAAALYEAQHVYAHEGRPVAIHNPRNAPIESLPIIFGFNNGGSPGWMSAVLLAEDGTPLGGHLCSSETYMLADLGILQGTRPDRHENDFQKHYPDGYRMEFVGGEDIAGHESLNAAIARANANKED
;
A
#
# COMPACT_ATOMS: atom_id res chain seq x y z
N MET A 1 10.91 -23.80 11.59
CA MET A 1 9.54 -23.38 11.91
C MET A 1 9.60 -22.36 13.03
N THR A 2 8.98 -21.20 12.86
CA THR A 2 8.83 -20.18 13.91
C THR A 2 7.63 -20.56 14.79
N THR A 3 7.72 -20.40 16.10
CA THR A 3 6.58 -20.65 17.01
C THR A 3 5.59 -19.47 16.95
N PRO A 4 4.30 -19.68 17.31
CA PRO A 4 3.33 -18.58 17.34
C PRO A 4 3.75 -17.42 18.24
N ALA A 5 4.35 -17.71 19.40
CA ALA A 5 4.85 -16.69 20.32
C ALA A 5 6.01 -15.87 19.72
N ALA A 6 6.92 -16.52 18.98
CA ALA A 6 8.01 -15.83 18.30
C ALA A 6 7.51 -14.97 17.13
N ALA A 7 6.50 -15.43 16.39
CA ALA A 7 5.86 -14.64 15.33
C ALA A 7 5.17 -13.38 15.91
N ALA A 8 4.39 -13.53 16.98
CA ALA A 8 3.73 -12.41 17.65
C ALA A 8 4.74 -11.39 18.22
N LEU A 9 5.85 -11.86 18.81
CA LEU A 9 6.92 -10.97 19.27
C LEU A 9 7.55 -10.19 18.11
N TYR A 10 7.83 -10.88 16.99
CA TYR A 10 8.40 -10.24 15.80
C TYR A 10 7.45 -9.20 15.20
N GLU A 11 6.14 -9.49 15.15
CA GLU A 11 5.12 -8.54 14.71
C GLU A 11 5.05 -7.31 15.62
N ALA A 12 5.03 -7.50 16.94
CA ALA A 12 5.04 -6.40 17.90
C ALA A 12 6.29 -5.51 17.76
N GLN A 13 7.46 -6.11 17.55
CA GLN A 13 8.70 -5.37 17.28
C GLN A 13 8.63 -4.58 15.98
N HIS A 14 8.04 -5.16 14.92
CA HIS A 14 7.84 -4.49 13.66
C HIS A 14 6.92 -3.28 13.80
N VAL A 15 5.77 -3.46 14.44
CA VAL A 15 4.83 -2.36 14.73
C VAL A 15 5.52 -1.25 15.50
N TYR A 16 6.25 -1.59 16.56
CA TYR A 16 7.00 -0.61 17.35
C TYR A 16 8.06 0.15 16.53
N ALA A 17 8.79 -0.52 15.64
CA ALA A 17 9.82 0.10 14.80
C ALA A 17 9.25 1.10 13.76
N HIS A 18 7.96 0.99 13.46
CA HIS A 18 7.26 1.81 12.48
C HIS A 18 6.21 2.74 13.10
N GLU A 19 6.03 2.68 14.42
CA GLU A 19 5.09 3.54 15.16
C GLU A 19 5.42 5.04 14.92
N GLY A 20 4.36 5.82 14.69
CA GLY A 20 4.47 7.26 14.46
C GLY A 20 5.04 7.69 13.10
N ARG A 21 5.39 6.75 12.21
CA ARG A 21 5.78 7.10 10.84
C ARG A 21 4.56 7.59 10.05
N PRO A 22 4.66 8.73 9.36
CA PRO A 22 3.60 9.17 8.46
C PRO A 22 3.55 8.29 7.20
N VAL A 23 2.45 8.38 6.47
CA VAL A 23 2.38 7.84 5.10
C VAL A 23 3.36 8.58 4.18
N ALA A 24 3.90 7.87 3.20
CA ALA A 24 4.84 8.41 2.25
C ALA A 24 4.13 9.32 1.23
N ILE A 25 4.74 10.49 0.99
CA ILE A 25 4.27 11.47 0.02
C ILE A 25 5.48 11.89 -0.82
N HIS A 26 5.33 11.82 -2.14
CA HIS A 26 6.28 12.40 -3.09
C HIS A 26 5.62 13.63 -3.71
N ASN A 27 6.20 14.81 -3.51
CA ASN A 27 5.61 16.06 -3.99
C ASN A 27 6.69 17.04 -4.47
N PRO A 28 7.36 16.75 -5.61
CA PRO A 28 8.45 17.58 -6.12
C PRO A 28 7.98 18.97 -6.57
N ARG A 29 6.68 19.14 -6.81
CA ARG A 29 6.06 20.37 -7.32
C ARG A 29 5.45 21.23 -6.22
N ASN A 30 5.50 20.78 -4.97
CA ASN A 30 4.86 21.42 -3.81
C ASN A 30 3.37 21.77 -4.05
N ALA A 31 2.66 20.87 -4.73
CA ALA A 31 1.21 20.97 -4.93
C ALA A 31 0.45 20.69 -3.62
N PRO A 32 -0.82 21.13 -3.48
CA PRO A 32 -1.66 20.71 -2.35
C PRO A 32 -1.72 19.18 -2.26
N ILE A 33 -1.52 18.61 -1.07
CA ILE A 33 -1.43 17.14 -0.89
C ILE A 33 -2.71 16.46 -1.35
N GLU A 34 -3.85 17.10 -1.12
CA GLU A 34 -5.21 16.65 -1.45
C GLU A 34 -5.40 16.51 -2.97
N SER A 35 -4.61 17.24 -3.76
CA SER A 35 -4.65 17.22 -5.23
C SER A 35 -3.72 16.17 -5.85
N LEU A 36 -2.84 15.54 -5.07
CA LEU A 36 -1.96 14.49 -5.55
C LEU A 36 -2.76 13.19 -5.81
N PRO A 37 -2.46 12.44 -6.88
CA PRO A 37 -3.04 11.12 -7.09
C PRO A 37 -2.62 10.16 -5.98
N ILE A 38 -3.47 9.17 -5.75
CA ILE A 38 -3.26 8.17 -4.69
C ILE A 38 -2.63 6.90 -5.28
N ILE A 39 -1.70 6.32 -4.54
CA ILE A 39 -1.31 4.91 -4.70
C ILE A 39 -1.82 4.16 -3.46
N PHE A 40 -2.80 3.29 -3.69
CA PHE A 40 -3.43 2.49 -2.64
C PHE A 40 -2.61 1.23 -2.38
N GLY A 41 -2.23 0.99 -1.12
CA GLY A 41 -1.89 -0.33 -0.61
C GLY A 41 -3.08 -0.93 0.12
N PHE A 42 -3.46 -2.16 -0.17
CA PHE A 42 -4.61 -2.77 0.51
C PHE A 42 -4.50 -4.29 0.61
N ASN A 43 -5.24 -4.85 1.55
CA ASN A 43 -5.39 -6.30 1.69
C ASN A 43 -6.52 -6.81 0.81
N ASN A 44 -6.18 -7.39 -0.34
CA ASN A 44 -7.14 -7.99 -1.28
C ASN A 44 -7.67 -9.37 -0.83
N GLY A 45 -7.76 -9.60 0.48
CA GLY A 45 -8.28 -10.81 1.10
C GLY A 45 -7.22 -11.88 1.39
N GLY A 46 -7.69 -13.03 1.89
CA GLY A 46 -6.86 -14.16 2.30
C GLY A 46 -7.27 -14.69 3.67
N SER A 47 -6.33 -15.35 4.35
CA SER A 47 -6.50 -15.87 5.71
C SER A 47 -5.31 -15.49 6.59
N PRO A 48 -5.42 -15.51 7.92
CA PRO A 48 -4.27 -15.28 8.81
C PRO A 48 -3.05 -16.12 8.40
N GLY A 49 -1.89 -15.47 8.23
CA GLY A 49 -0.66 -16.09 7.72
C GLY A 49 -0.54 -16.17 6.19
N TRP A 50 -1.58 -15.78 5.44
CA TRP A 50 -1.61 -15.77 3.98
C TRP A 50 -2.62 -14.75 3.44
N MET A 51 -2.25 -13.47 3.48
CA MET A 51 -3.02 -12.32 2.99
C MET A 51 -2.41 -11.78 1.69
N SER A 52 -3.24 -11.21 0.81
CA SER A 52 -2.81 -10.66 -0.48
C SER A 52 -2.63 -9.14 -0.39
N ALA A 53 -1.40 -8.68 -0.28
CA ALA A 53 -1.09 -7.25 -0.26
C ALA A 53 -0.97 -6.73 -1.71
N VAL A 54 -1.73 -5.70 -2.07
CA VAL A 54 -1.81 -5.17 -3.45
C VAL A 54 -1.52 -3.67 -3.46
N LEU A 55 -0.83 -3.21 -4.51
CA LEU A 55 -0.63 -1.80 -4.85
C LEU A 55 -1.37 -1.45 -6.14
N LEU A 56 -2.22 -0.44 -6.06
CA LEU A 56 -3.01 0.04 -7.17
C LEU A 56 -2.98 1.58 -7.23
N ALA A 57 -2.60 2.11 -8.39
CA ALA A 57 -2.67 3.53 -8.65
C ALA A 57 -4.15 3.98 -8.81
N GLU A 58 -4.44 5.24 -8.48
CA GLU A 58 -5.80 5.81 -8.61
C GLU A 58 -6.39 5.66 -10.02
N ASP A 59 -5.57 5.69 -11.07
CA ASP A 59 -5.99 5.46 -12.45
C ASP A 59 -6.30 3.99 -12.80
N GLY A 60 -6.11 3.07 -11.85
CA GLY A 60 -6.31 1.63 -12.03
C GLY A 60 -5.07 0.86 -12.47
N THR A 61 -3.90 1.49 -12.55
CA THR A 61 -2.65 0.81 -12.90
C THR A 61 -2.16 -0.06 -11.74
N PRO A 62 -1.98 -1.38 -11.93
CA PRO A 62 -1.41 -2.24 -10.90
C PRO A 62 0.09 -1.92 -10.76
N LEU A 63 0.51 -1.53 -9.56
CA LEU A 63 1.90 -1.19 -9.27
C LEU A 63 2.63 -2.29 -8.51
N GLY A 64 1.96 -3.40 -8.18
CA GLY A 64 2.57 -4.63 -7.68
C GLY A 64 1.83 -5.21 -6.49
N GLY A 65 2.46 -6.17 -5.81
CA GLY A 65 1.87 -6.83 -4.65
C GLY A 65 2.76 -7.94 -4.13
N HIS A 66 2.39 -8.51 -2.99
CA HIS A 66 3.05 -9.67 -2.40
C HIS A 66 2.09 -10.41 -1.46
N LEU A 67 2.52 -11.59 -1.00
CA LEU A 67 1.80 -12.32 0.04
C LEU A 67 2.38 -11.95 1.40
N CYS A 68 1.50 -11.63 2.33
CA CYS A 68 1.87 -11.16 3.65
C CYS A 68 1.23 -12.04 4.73
N SER A 69 1.85 -12.14 5.90
CA SER A 69 1.29 -12.90 7.02
C SER A 69 0.27 -12.11 7.84
N SER A 70 0.33 -10.77 7.79
CA SER A 70 -0.52 -9.84 8.54
C SER A 70 -0.57 -8.48 7.82
N GLU A 71 -1.65 -7.72 8.02
CA GLU A 71 -1.78 -6.35 7.48
C GLU A 71 -0.75 -5.39 8.08
N THR A 72 -0.30 -5.65 9.31
CA THR A 72 0.66 -4.78 10.02
C THR A 72 1.98 -4.63 9.26
N TYR A 73 2.45 -5.72 8.64
CA TYR A 73 3.65 -5.72 7.80
C TYR A 73 3.42 -5.02 6.46
N MET A 74 2.20 -5.07 5.90
CA MET A 74 1.91 -4.52 4.57
C MET A 74 2.22 -3.03 4.48
N LEU A 75 2.01 -2.28 5.55
CA LEU A 75 2.31 -0.85 5.63
C LEU A 75 3.76 -0.55 5.25
N ALA A 76 4.73 -1.28 5.81
CA ALA A 76 6.13 -1.11 5.48
C ALA A 76 6.51 -1.84 4.18
N ASP A 77 6.01 -3.06 3.97
CA ASP A 77 6.41 -3.90 2.84
C ASP A 77 5.92 -3.38 1.48
N LEU A 78 4.78 -2.68 1.45
CA LEU A 78 4.26 -2.02 0.25
C LEU A 78 4.84 -0.61 0.03
N GLY A 79 5.60 -0.06 0.99
CA GLY A 79 6.09 1.31 0.90
C GLY A 79 5.05 2.37 1.27
N ILE A 80 4.04 2.02 2.08
CA ILE A 80 3.06 3.02 2.54
C ILE A 80 3.71 4.00 3.50
N LEU A 81 4.57 3.52 4.39
CA LEU A 81 5.18 4.37 5.42
C LEU A 81 6.42 5.09 4.88
N GLN A 82 6.59 6.35 5.30
CA GLN A 82 7.73 7.15 4.89
C GLN A 82 9.07 6.45 5.21
N GLY A 83 9.97 6.46 4.21
CA GLY A 83 11.30 5.87 4.31
C GLY A 83 11.32 4.34 4.21
N THR A 84 10.19 3.69 3.93
CA THR A 84 10.14 2.27 3.59
C THR A 84 10.15 2.09 2.08
N ARG A 85 10.72 0.98 1.60
CA ARG A 85 10.79 0.63 0.16
C ARG A 85 11.23 1.74 -0.80
N PRO A 86 12.35 2.45 -0.54
CA PRO A 86 12.85 3.49 -1.46
C PRO A 86 13.05 2.96 -2.87
N ASP A 87 13.41 1.67 -2.99
CA ASP A 87 13.52 0.95 -4.26
C ASP A 87 12.24 1.05 -5.10
N ARG A 88 11.06 0.91 -4.49
CA ARG A 88 9.77 0.98 -5.20
C ARG A 88 9.34 2.41 -5.48
N HIS A 89 9.56 3.30 -4.52
CA HIS A 89 9.26 4.71 -4.69
C HIS A 89 10.01 5.28 -5.91
N GLU A 90 11.30 4.98 -6.03
CA GLU A 90 12.14 5.48 -7.12
C GLU A 90 11.91 4.75 -8.45
N ASN A 91 11.73 3.43 -8.42
CA ASN A 91 11.70 2.64 -9.65
C ASN A 91 10.31 2.42 -10.25
N ASP A 92 9.26 2.46 -9.44
CA ASP A 92 7.89 2.17 -9.88
C ASP A 92 7.03 3.43 -9.74
N PHE A 93 6.90 3.95 -8.52
CA PHE A 93 5.86 4.93 -8.18
C PHE A 93 6.15 6.31 -8.77
N GLN A 94 7.39 6.81 -8.66
CA GLN A 94 7.79 8.09 -9.24
C GLN A 94 7.82 8.06 -10.77
N LYS A 95 8.03 6.89 -11.39
CA LYS A 95 7.95 6.78 -12.85
C LYS A 95 6.50 6.85 -13.34
N HIS A 96 5.57 6.28 -12.58
CA HIS A 96 4.14 6.33 -12.86
C HIS A 96 3.56 7.73 -12.61
N TYR A 97 3.91 8.34 -11.47
CA TYR A 97 3.47 9.68 -11.07
C TYR A 97 4.66 10.63 -10.80
N PRO A 98 5.32 11.14 -11.87
CA PRO A 98 6.52 11.98 -11.72
C PRO A 98 6.24 13.36 -11.11
N ASP A 99 5.01 13.85 -11.22
CA ASP A 99 4.61 15.13 -10.63
C ASP A 99 4.25 15.05 -9.14
N GLY A 100 4.15 13.83 -8.61
CA GLY A 100 3.85 13.56 -7.20
C GLY A 100 2.70 12.60 -6.99
N TYR A 101 2.66 11.98 -5.82
CA TYR A 101 1.61 11.09 -5.34
C TYR A 101 1.60 11.06 -3.81
N ARG A 102 0.50 10.56 -3.25
CA ARG A 102 0.41 10.18 -1.83
C ARG A 102 0.09 8.70 -1.70
N MET A 103 0.72 8.03 -0.74
CA MET A 103 0.36 6.66 -0.39
C MET A 103 -0.83 6.67 0.56
N GLU A 104 -1.67 5.64 0.43
CA GLU A 104 -2.79 5.39 1.35
C GLU A 104 -2.90 3.89 1.59
N PHE A 105 -3.10 3.48 2.84
CA PHE A 105 -3.38 2.08 3.16
C PHE A 105 -4.85 1.91 3.51
N VAL A 106 -5.47 0.89 2.92
CA VAL A 106 -6.86 0.52 3.19
C VAL A 106 -6.87 -0.88 3.80
N GLY A 107 -7.27 -0.96 5.08
CA GLY A 107 -7.42 -2.22 5.79
C GLY A 107 -8.53 -3.07 5.17
N GLY A 108 -8.43 -4.39 5.27
CA GLY A 108 -9.36 -5.31 4.62
C GLY A 108 -10.84 -5.09 5.02
N GLU A 109 -11.08 -4.61 6.25
CA GLU A 109 -12.41 -4.27 6.74
C GLU A 109 -13.01 -3.00 6.10
N ASP A 110 -12.16 -2.08 5.63
CA ASP A 110 -12.57 -0.79 5.08
C ASP A 110 -12.81 -0.81 3.57
N ILE A 111 -12.29 -1.83 2.86
CA ILE A 111 -12.33 -1.90 1.39
C ILE A 111 -13.75 -1.75 0.85
N ALA A 112 -14.72 -2.43 1.46
CA ALA A 112 -16.11 -2.41 0.99
C ALA A 112 -16.70 -0.99 1.00
N GLY A 113 -16.28 -0.14 1.93
CA GLY A 113 -16.73 1.25 2.05
C GLY A 113 -15.81 2.28 1.37
N HIS A 114 -14.64 1.87 0.87
CA HIS A 114 -13.64 2.82 0.40
C HIS A 114 -13.86 3.22 -1.07
N GLU A 115 -14.65 4.28 -1.28
CA GLU A 115 -15.09 4.73 -2.61
C GLU A 115 -13.95 4.94 -3.62
N SER A 116 -12.88 5.64 -3.25
CA SER A 116 -11.76 5.93 -4.17
C SER A 116 -10.99 4.68 -4.62
N LEU A 117 -10.78 3.72 -3.70
CA LEU A 117 -10.16 2.44 -4.01
C LEU A 117 -11.07 1.62 -4.92
N ASN A 118 -12.38 1.55 -4.61
CA ASN A 118 -13.35 0.83 -5.43
C ASN A 118 -13.44 1.40 -6.86
N ALA A 119 -13.34 2.72 -7.01
CA ALA A 119 -13.23 3.36 -8.31
C ALA A 119 -11.94 2.96 -9.06
N ALA A 120 -10.80 2.91 -8.39
CA ALA A 120 -9.54 2.45 -8.98
C ALA A 120 -9.61 0.96 -9.40
N ILE A 121 -10.23 0.11 -8.57
CA ILE A 121 -10.48 -1.31 -8.90
C ILE A 121 -11.35 -1.44 -10.15
N ALA A 122 -12.42 -0.64 -10.26
CA ALA A 122 -13.28 -0.64 -11.43
C ALA A 122 -12.51 -0.25 -12.71
N ARG A 123 -11.66 0.78 -12.64
CA ARG A 123 -10.78 1.17 -13.76
C ARG A 123 -9.80 0.06 -14.14
N ALA A 124 -9.18 -0.57 -13.15
CA ALA A 124 -8.25 -1.67 -13.35
C ALA A 124 -8.89 -2.87 -14.05
N ASN A 125 -10.17 -3.14 -13.78
CA ASN A 125 -10.92 -4.20 -14.45
C ASN A 125 -11.30 -3.81 -15.88
N ALA A 126 -11.74 -2.56 -16.11
CA ALA A 126 -12.03 -2.08 -17.46
C ALA A 126 -10.80 -2.14 -18.39
N ASN A 127 -9.62 -1.76 -17.88
CA ASN A 127 -8.37 -1.80 -18.64
C ASN A 127 -7.91 -3.21 -19.05
N LYS A 128 -8.50 -4.28 -18.49
CA LYS A 128 -8.18 -5.68 -18.84
C LYS A 128 -9.08 -6.23 -19.96
N GLU A 129 -10.17 -5.55 -20.27
CA GLU A 129 -11.15 -5.98 -21.27
C GLU A 129 -10.86 -5.43 -22.67
N ASP A 130 -9.91 -4.50 -22.78
CA ASP A 130 -9.37 -3.92 -24.03
C ASP A 130 -8.10 -4.66 -24.51
#